data_AF-A0A1I7YYP4-F1
#
_entry.id   AF-A0A1I7YYP4-F1
#
_cell.length_a   1.000
_cell.length_b   1.000
_cell.length_c   1.000
_cell.angle_alpha   90.00
_cell.angle_beta   90.00
_cell.angle_gamma   90.00
#
_symmetry.space_group_name_H-M   'P 1'
#
loop_
_entity.id
_entity.type
_entity.pdbx_description
1 polymer ?
#
loop_
_entity_poly.entity_id
_entity_poly.type
_entity_poly.pdbx_seq_one_letter_code
_entity_poly.pdbx_strand_id
1 'polypeptide(L)'
;MIHGKTLAAWQDSHPLIRDLIALKESTWFNPAIAPTAQALADVGLNAQDVQAASARLQRFAPYLKAVFPDTAASNGIIESPLKPLDQLRQTLIQENALEHVGALWLKADSELPISGSIKARGGIHEVLKHAEDLALEAGLITLTDDYSQLDSEQARAFFSQYSIAVGSTGNLGLSIGIMSAKLGFKRLIDGYYTVTDEELYRWMVIAHEKDQVKLEPSALAGVPGMARVLNSPEYLQRMGFTQAQLENATHLVWGTGGSMVPEVEFQAYLDKGRNL
;
A
#
# COMPACT_ATOMS: atom_id res chain seq x y z
N MET A 1 -18.12 20.35 -18.79
CA MET A 1 -19.12 19.64 -17.95
C MET A 1 -18.55 18.29 -17.57
N ILE A 2 -18.51 17.95 -16.29
CA ILE A 2 -18.04 16.64 -15.82
C ILE A 2 -19.26 15.93 -15.24
N HIS A 3 -19.62 14.77 -15.80
CA HIS A 3 -20.87 14.06 -15.49
C HIS A 3 -22.12 14.96 -15.48
N GLY A 4 -22.23 15.87 -16.46
CA GLY A 4 -23.40 16.74 -16.60
C GLY A 4 -23.52 17.88 -15.57
N LYS A 5 -22.50 18.15 -14.76
CA LYS A 5 -22.44 19.32 -13.86
C LYS A 5 -21.32 20.30 -14.25
N THR A 6 -21.55 21.59 -13.99
CA THR A 6 -20.51 22.63 -14.09
C THR A 6 -19.57 22.52 -12.89
N LEU A 7 -18.40 23.15 -12.98
CA LEU A 7 -17.48 23.23 -11.84
C LEU A 7 -18.12 23.91 -10.63
N ALA A 8 -18.82 25.04 -10.84
CA ALA A 8 -19.52 25.74 -9.77
C ALA A 8 -20.56 24.85 -9.08
N ALA A 9 -21.37 24.10 -9.85
CA ALA A 9 -22.35 23.17 -9.29
C ALA A 9 -21.70 22.02 -8.50
N TRP A 10 -20.51 21.57 -8.90
CA TRP A 10 -19.73 20.60 -8.12
C TRP A 10 -19.23 21.21 -6.81
N GLN A 11 -18.67 22.43 -6.85
CA GLN A 11 -18.19 23.14 -5.66
C GLN A 11 -19.32 23.52 -4.68
N ASP A 12 -20.52 23.79 -5.18
CA ASP A 12 -21.69 24.08 -4.34
C ASP A 12 -22.20 22.81 -3.63
N SER A 13 -22.28 21.69 -4.35
CA SER A 13 -22.73 20.42 -3.78
C SER A 13 -21.67 19.71 -2.93
N HIS A 14 -20.39 19.95 -3.21
CA HIS A 14 -19.25 19.34 -2.53
C HIS A 14 -18.20 20.42 -2.25
N PRO A 15 -18.35 21.20 -1.17
CA PRO A 15 -17.46 22.32 -0.85
C PRO A 15 -15.98 21.96 -0.80
N LEU A 16 -15.63 20.72 -0.40
CA LEU A 16 -14.25 20.20 -0.41
C LEU A 16 -13.56 20.32 -1.78
N ILE A 17 -14.31 20.30 -2.89
CA ILE A 17 -13.74 20.46 -4.23
C ILE A 17 -13.05 21.83 -4.38
N ARG A 18 -13.53 22.87 -3.68
CA ARG A 18 -12.85 24.18 -3.66
C ARG A 18 -11.46 24.07 -3.03
N ASP A 19 -11.36 23.41 -1.89
CA ASP A 19 -10.11 23.22 -1.18
C ASP A 19 -9.13 22.39 -2.02
N LEU A 20 -9.59 21.31 -2.65
CA LEU A 20 -8.77 20.48 -3.55
C LEU A 20 -8.24 21.27 -4.76
N ILE A 21 -9.07 22.11 -5.39
CA ILE A 21 -8.64 22.95 -6.52
C ILE A 21 -7.63 24.01 -6.08
N ALA A 22 -7.80 24.54 -4.86
CA ALA A 22 -6.86 25.49 -4.27
C ALA A 22 -5.56 24.83 -3.76
N LEU A 23 -5.40 23.51 -3.94
CA LEU A 23 -4.30 22.70 -3.39
C LEU A 23 -4.18 22.85 -1.87
N LYS A 24 -5.30 23.17 -1.21
CA LYS A 24 -5.37 23.22 0.24
C LYS A 24 -5.46 21.79 0.75
N GLU A 25 -4.51 21.47 1.62
CA GLU A 25 -4.48 20.18 2.27
C GLU A 25 -5.80 19.88 2.99
N SER A 26 -6.39 18.75 2.67
CA SER A 26 -7.76 18.40 3.03
C SER A 26 -7.81 17.02 3.65
N THR A 27 -8.72 16.83 4.60
CA THR A 27 -9.06 15.54 5.19
C THR A 27 -10.57 15.37 5.14
N TRP A 28 -11.03 14.20 4.71
CA TRP A 28 -12.43 13.84 4.65
C TRP A 28 -12.62 12.44 5.21
N PHE A 29 -13.41 12.32 6.27
CA PHE A 29 -13.81 11.04 6.83
C PHE A 29 -15.16 10.63 6.29
N ASN A 30 -15.26 9.39 5.82
CA ASN A 30 -16.49 8.85 5.26
C ASN A 30 -17.61 8.90 6.31
N PRO A 31 -18.69 9.67 6.11
CA PRO A 31 -19.79 9.75 7.07
C PRO A 31 -20.70 8.51 6.98
N ALA A 32 -20.62 7.74 5.90
CA ALA A 32 -21.48 6.60 5.61
C ALA A 32 -20.64 5.31 5.52
N ILE A 33 -19.89 5.02 6.59
CA ILE A 33 -19.14 3.76 6.69
C ILE A 33 -20.15 2.62 6.83
N ALA A 34 -20.30 1.84 5.75
CA ALA A 34 -21.12 0.64 5.78
C ALA A 34 -20.45 -0.44 6.64
N PRO A 35 -21.23 -1.27 7.36
CA PRO A 35 -20.69 -2.47 8.01
C PRO A 35 -19.98 -3.36 6.99
N THR A 36 -18.81 -3.92 7.35
CA THR A 36 -18.03 -4.83 6.47
C THR A 36 -18.90 -5.86 5.76
N ALA A 37 -19.82 -6.51 6.47
CA ALA A 37 -20.66 -7.56 5.90
C ALA A 37 -21.52 -7.08 4.72
N GLN A 38 -21.92 -5.81 4.71
CA GLN A 38 -22.65 -5.19 3.60
C GLN A 38 -21.66 -4.75 2.51
N ALA A 39 -20.60 -4.04 2.89
CA ALA A 39 -19.65 -3.48 1.94
C ALA A 39 -18.91 -4.54 1.12
N LEU A 40 -18.68 -5.75 1.68
CA LEU A 40 -18.07 -6.87 0.96
C LEU A 40 -18.90 -7.33 -0.24
N ALA A 41 -20.23 -7.15 -0.22
CA ALA A 41 -21.07 -7.52 -1.36
C ALA A 41 -20.75 -6.65 -2.60
N ASP A 42 -20.32 -5.41 -2.39
CA ASP A 42 -20.03 -4.44 -3.47
C ASP A 42 -18.61 -4.62 -4.06
N VAL A 43 -17.73 -5.39 -3.41
CA VAL A 43 -16.33 -5.55 -3.81
C VAL A 43 -16.17 -6.45 -5.05
N GLY A 44 -17.08 -7.41 -5.24
CA GLY A 44 -17.01 -8.37 -6.36
C GLY A 44 -15.88 -9.41 -6.25
N LEU A 45 -15.13 -9.41 -5.14
CA LEU A 45 -14.11 -10.39 -4.78
C LEU A 45 -14.40 -10.95 -3.38
N ASN A 46 -14.02 -12.19 -3.14
CA ASN A 46 -14.30 -12.90 -1.90
C ASN A 46 -13.05 -13.63 -1.36
N ALA A 47 -13.22 -14.33 -0.24
CA ALA A 47 -12.12 -15.02 0.44
C ALA A 47 -11.47 -16.14 -0.41
N GLN A 48 -12.22 -16.77 -1.31
CA GLN A 48 -11.69 -17.78 -2.23
C GLN A 48 -10.73 -17.15 -3.24
N ASP A 49 -11.01 -15.94 -3.72
CA ASP A 49 -10.10 -15.22 -4.62
C ASP A 49 -8.76 -14.92 -3.92
N VAL A 50 -8.82 -14.49 -2.66
CA VAL A 50 -7.63 -14.27 -1.82
C VAL A 50 -6.85 -15.57 -1.60
N GLN A 51 -7.55 -16.67 -1.30
CA GLN A 51 -6.93 -17.99 -1.13
C GLN A 51 -6.30 -18.49 -2.44
N ALA A 52 -6.96 -18.32 -3.57
CA ALA A 52 -6.45 -18.69 -4.88
C ALA A 52 -5.19 -17.89 -5.22
N ALA A 53 -5.18 -16.59 -4.95
CA ALA A 53 -3.99 -15.74 -5.10
C ALA A 53 -2.84 -16.21 -4.19
N SER A 54 -3.13 -16.50 -2.92
CA SER A 54 -2.12 -17.03 -1.98
C SER A 54 -1.57 -18.38 -2.42
N ALA A 55 -2.42 -19.30 -2.87
CA ALA A 55 -2.01 -20.63 -3.32
C ALA A 55 -1.15 -20.54 -4.59
N ARG A 56 -1.47 -19.62 -5.50
CA ARG A 56 -0.63 -19.34 -6.67
C ARG A 56 0.77 -18.86 -6.28
N LEU A 57 0.86 -17.87 -5.39
CA LEU A 57 2.16 -17.37 -4.93
C LEU A 57 3.00 -18.49 -4.27
N GLN A 58 2.35 -19.42 -3.56
CA GLN A 58 3.01 -20.60 -3.00
C GLN A 58 3.50 -21.57 -4.08
N ARG A 59 2.69 -21.86 -5.11
CA ARG A 59 3.11 -22.69 -6.25
C ARG A 59 4.31 -22.09 -6.98
N PHE A 60 4.36 -20.78 -7.15
CA PHE A 60 5.49 -20.09 -7.79
C PHE A 60 6.72 -19.91 -6.89
N ALA A 61 6.65 -20.20 -5.59
CA ALA A 61 7.78 -19.99 -4.69
C ALA A 61 9.07 -20.72 -5.14
N PRO A 62 9.04 -22.00 -5.58
CA PRO A 62 10.23 -22.66 -6.14
C PRO A 62 10.79 -21.98 -7.40
N TYR A 63 9.92 -21.51 -8.30
CA TYR A 63 10.32 -20.75 -9.49
C TYR A 63 11.00 -19.44 -9.11
N LEU A 64 10.36 -18.64 -8.24
CA LEU A 64 10.88 -17.34 -7.80
C LEU A 64 12.24 -17.50 -7.11
N LYS A 65 12.39 -18.53 -6.26
CA LYS A 65 13.65 -18.89 -5.63
C LYS A 65 14.76 -19.17 -6.64
N ALA A 66 14.45 -19.82 -7.76
CA ALA A 66 15.41 -20.16 -8.80
C ALA A 66 15.84 -18.93 -9.62
N VAL A 67 14.88 -18.08 -10.01
CA VAL A 67 15.13 -16.99 -10.98
C VAL A 67 15.43 -15.63 -10.35
N PHE A 68 15.11 -15.43 -9.06
CA PHE A 68 15.41 -14.21 -8.31
C PHE A 68 16.25 -14.51 -7.06
N PRO A 69 17.58 -14.32 -7.12
CA PRO A 69 18.48 -14.63 -6.01
C PRO A 69 18.08 -13.99 -4.66
N ASP A 70 17.55 -12.77 -4.69
CA ASP A 70 17.14 -12.03 -3.49
C ASP A 70 15.94 -12.67 -2.76
N THR A 71 15.24 -13.61 -3.39
CA THR A 71 14.16 -14.38 -2.75
C THR A 71 14.63 -15.72 -2.18
N ALA A 72 15.90 -16.10 -2.37
CA ALA A 72 16.40 -17.41 -1.95
C ALA A 72 16.32 -17.59 -0.42
N ALA A 73 16.66 -16.54 0.34
CA ALA A 73 16.61 -16.55 1.81
C ALA A 73 15.18 -16.73 2.35
N SER A 74 14.17 -16.29 1.62
CA SER A 74 12.75 -16.43 1.96
C SER A 74 12.08 -17.63 1.28
N ASN A 75 12.85 -18.53 0.67
CA ASN A 75 12.34 -19.66 -0.12
C ASN A 75 11.34 -19.24 -1.22
N GLY A 76 11.60 -18.12 -1.90
CA GLY A 76 10.76 -17.62 -2.99
C GLY A 76 9.55 -16.82 -2.53
N ILE A 77 9.40 -16.58 -1.23
CA ILE A 77 8.30 -15.77 -0.69
C ILE A 77 8.63 -14.28 -0.84
N ILE A 78 7.73 -13.56 -1.51
CA ILE A 78 7.79 -12.10 -1.65
C ILE A 78 7.05 -11.49 -0.47
N GLU A 79 7.79 -11.13 0.59
CA GLU A 79 7.26 -10.38 1.73
C GLU A 79 8.21 -9.30 2.23
N SER A 80 7.66 -8.38 3.02
CA SER A 80 8.37 -7.23 3.58
C SER A 80 8.31 -7.19 5.11
N PRO A 81 9.31 -6.58 5.77
CA PRO A 81 9.32 -6.47 7.22
C PRO A 81 8.27 -5.48 7.75
N LEU A 82 7.95 -5.64 9.04
CA LEU A 82 7.30 -4.62 9.86
C LEU A 82 8.36 -3.94 10.72
N LYS A 83 8.43 -2.61 10.70
CA LYS A 83 9.43 -1.82 11.45
C LYS A 83 8.75 -0.82 12.37
N PRO A 84 9.20 -0.63 13.62
CA PRO A 84 8.70 0.45 14.45
C PRO A 84 9.13 1.81 13.87
N LEU A 85 8.31 2.84 14.04
CA LEU A 85 8.61 4.23 13.67
C LEU A 85 8.56 5.12 14.91
N ASP A 86 9.41 4.81 15.89
CA ASP A 86 9.34 5.42 17.23
C ASP A 86 9.67 6.92 17.20
N GLN A 87 10.65 7.32 16.39
CA GLN A 87 11.08 8.73 16.33
C GLN A 87 10.08 9.58 15.55
N LEU A 88 9.56 9.08 14.42
CA LEU A 88 8.45 9.70 13.72
C LEU A 88 7.19 9.81 14.59
N ARG A 89 6.86 8.75 15.34
CA ARG A 89 5.74 8.79 16.30
C ARG A 89 5.91 9.92 17.30
N GLN A 90 7.09 10.02 17.91
CA GLN A 90 7.37 11.06 18.90
C GLN A 90 7.30 12.45 18.28
N THR A 91 7.80 12.62 17.06
CA THR A 91 7.72 13.88 16.30
C THR A 91 6.27 14.27 16.03
N LEU A 92 5.44 13.34 15.54
CA LEU A 92 4.01 13.56 15.30
C LEU A 92 3.25 13.94 16.57
N ILE A 93 3.52 13.27 17.69
CA ILE A 93 2.92 13.56 19.00
C ILE A 93 3.24 14.99 19.43
N GLN A 94 4.51 15.39 19.35
CA GLN A 94 4.96 16.71 19.79
C GLN A 94 4.38 17.84 18.93
N GLU A 95 4.42 17.70 17.61
CA GLU A 95 4.00 18.75 16.68
C GLU A 95 2.50 18.97 16.65
N ASN A 96 1.72 17.93 16.95
CA ASN A 96 0.27 17.98 16.92
C ASN A 96 -0.35 17.98 18.32
N ALA A 97 0.47 18.04 19.38
CA ALA A 97 0.04 17.91 20.77
C ALA A 97 -0.92 16.73 21.00
N LEU A 98 -0.61 15.57 20.40
CA LEU A 98 -1.49 14.40 20.45
C LEU A 98 -1.47 13.75 21.82
N GLU A 99 -2.64 13.36 22.29
CA GLU A 99 -2.84 12.61 23.53
C GLU A 99 -3.33 11.19 23.22
N HIS A 100 -3.16 10.26 24.17
CA HIS A 100 -3.68 8.89 24.06
C HIS A 100 -3.24 8.14 22.80
N VAL A 101 -1.93 8.15 22.50
CA VAL A 101 -1.39 7.62 21.24
C VAL A 101 -0.73 6.25 21.43
N GLY A 102 -1.26 5.25 20.74
CA GLY A 102 -0.66 3.91 20.65
C GLY A 102 0.58 3.85 19.76
N ALA A 103 0.90 2.68 19.19
CA ALA A 103 2.15 2.46 18.44
C ALA A 103 2.06 2.95 16.98
N LEU A 104 3.20 3.34 16.40
CA LEU A 104 3.34 3.63 14.97
C LEU A 104 4.30 2.62 14.34
N TRP A 105 3.85 1.95 13.29
CA TRP A 105 4.60 0.94 12.57
C TRP A 105 4.64 1.23 11.07
N LEU A 106 5.67 0.74 10.42
CA LEU A 106 5.84 0.72 8.98
C LEU A 106 5.64 -0.71 8.46
N LYS A 107 4.72 -0.92 7.52
CA LYS A 107 4.78 -2.04 6.57
C LYS A 107 5.70 -1.63 5.43
N ALA A 108 6.93 -2.16 5.44
CA ALA A 108 8.01 -1.69 4.58
C ALA A 108 7.97 -2.35 3.19
N ASP A 109 6.87 -2.17 2.45
CA ASP A 109 6.78 -2.67 1.08
C ASP A 109 7.77 -2.00 0.11
N SER A 110 8.35 -0.89 0.53
CA SER A 110 9.55 -0.28 -0.01
C SER A 110 10.76 -1.21 -0.06
N GLU A 111 10.75 -2.31 0.71
CA GLU A 111 11.82 -3.31 0.80
C GLU A 111 11.42 -4.66 0.23
N LEU A 112 10.29 -4.75 -0.49
CA LEU A 112 9.92 -6.00 -1.15
C LEU A 112 11.01 -6.42 -2.15
N PRO A 113 11.36 -7.72 -2.22
CA PRO A 113 12.33 -8.20 -3.18
C PRO A 113 11.83 -7.96 -4.63
N ILE A 114 12.74 -8.12 -5.59
CA ILE A 114 12.50 -7.98 -7.04
C ILE A 114 12.32 -6.53 -7.52
N SER A 115 11.51 -5.71 -6.84
CA SER A 115 11.22 -4.34 -7.32
C SER A 115 11.26 -3.23 -6.27
N GLY A 116 11.49 -3.52 -4.99
CA GLY A 116 11.63 -2.50 -3.94
C GLY A 116 10.40 -1.60 -3.78
N SER A 117 9.22 -2.13 -4.10
CA SER A 117 7.97 -1.39 -4.02
C SER A 117 6.77 -2.32 -3.86
N ILE A 118 5.64 -1.74 -3.50
CA ILE A 118 4.37 -2.44 -3.38
C ILE A 118 3.89 -3.11 -4.67
N LYS A 119 4.42 -2.69 -5.83
CA LYS A 119 4.11 -3.31 -7.11
C LYS A 119 4.62 -4.75 -7.18
N ALA A 120 5.58 -5.14 -6.33
CA ALA A 120 6.00 -6.53 -6.16
C ALA A 120 4.88 -7.45 -5.67
N ARG A 121 3.78 -6.90 -5.14
CA ARG A 121 2.58 -7.66 -4.81
C ARG A 121 1.72 -7.88 -6.06
N GLY A 122 0.85 -6.93 -6.36
CA GLY A 122 -0.16 -7.07 -7.43
C GLY A 122 0.44 -7.18 -8.83
N GLY A 123 1.51 -6.44 -9.13
CA GLY A 123 2.14 -6.47 -10.45
C GLY A 123 2.78 -7.81 -10.76
N ILE A 124 3.53 -8.38 -9.81
CA ILE A 124 4.11 -9.72 -9.97
C ILE A 124 3.00 -10.77 -9.97
N HIS A 125 2.04 -10.70 -9.05
CA HIS A 125 0.92 -11.65 -9.01
C HIS A 125 0.15 -11.71 -10.34
N GLU A 126 -0.12 -10.57 -10.97
CA GLU A 126 -0.80 -10.51 -12.28
C GLU A 126 0.02 -11.22 -13.38
N VAL A 127 1.32 -10.94 -13.46
CA VAL A 127 2.23 -11.60 -14.42
C VAL A 127 2.28 -13.10 -14.17
N LEU A 128 2.41 -13.54 -12.92
CA LEU A 128 2.46 -14.95 -12.56
C LEU A 128 1.12 -15.65 -12.86
N LYS A 129 -0.01 -15.00 -12.60
CA LYS A 129 -1.33 -15.52 -12.92
C LYS A 129 -1.49 -15.72 -14.42
N HIS A 130 -1.10 -14.73 -15.23
CA HIS A 130 -1.16 -14.86 -16.68
C HIS A 130 -0.22 -15.96 -17.20
N ALA A 131 1.00 -16.05 -16.67
CA ALA A 131 1.94 -17.11 -17.02
C ALA A 131 1.43 -18.51 -16.64
N GLU A 132 0.80 -18.66 -15.47
CA GLU A 132 0.18 -19.92 -15.02
C GLU A 132 -0.95 -20.34 -15.97
N ASP A 133 -1.86 -19.42 -16.30
CA ASP A 133 -2.98 -19.72 -17.20
C ASP A 133 -2.47 -20.21 -18.57
N LEU A 134 -1.49 -19.51 -19.17
CA LEU A 134 -0.90 -19.90 -20.46
C LEU A 134 -0.17 -21.26 -20.37
N ALA A 135 0.58 -21.50 -19.30
CA ALA A 135 1.33 -22.74 -19.13
C ALA A 135 0.39 -23.94 -18.90
N LEU A 136 -0.69 -23.77 -18.15
CA LEU A 136 -1.73 -24.79 -17.94
C LEU A 136 -2.47 -25.09 -19.25
N GLU A 137 -2.86 -24.06 -20.02
CA GLU A 137 -3.57 -24.22 -21.29
C GLU A 137 -2.71 -24.94 -22.35
N ALA A 138 -1.42 -24.63 -22.40
CA ALA A 138 -0.47 -25.29 -23.29
C ALA A 138 -0.01 -26.68 -22.81
N GLY A 139 -0.43 -27.11 -21.61
CA GLY A 139 0.00 -28.37 -21.01
C GLY A 139 1.48 -28.42 -20.63
N LEU A 140 2.11 -27.27 -20.42
CA LEU A 140 3.51 -27.18 -19.97
C LEU A 140 3.67 -27.54 -18.49
N ILE A 141 2.62 -27.34 -17.69
CA ILE A 141 2.61 -27.64 -16.26
C ILE A 141 1.19 -28.00 -15.81
N THR A 142 1.06 -28.59 -14.63
CA THR A 142 -0.18 -28.81 -13.89
C THR A 142 -0.16 -28.08 -12.55
N LEU A 143 -1.29 -28.01 -11.84
CA LEU A 143 -1.36 -27.36 -10.53
C LEU A 143 -0.57 -28.09 -9.41
N THR A 144 -0.15 -29.33 -9.66
CA THR A 144 0.55 -30.18 -8.68
C THR A 144 2.05 -30.32 -8.94
N ASP A 145 2.54 -29.81 -10.07
CA ASP A 145 3.94 -29.89 -10.43
C ASP A 145 4.80 -28.92 -9.61
N ASP A 146 6.12 -29.16 -9.62
CA ASP A 146 7.10 -28.17 -9.16
C ASP A 146 7.28 -27.08 -10.23
N TYR A 147 6.97 -25.83 -9.88
CA TYR A 147 7.02 -24.71 -10.81
C TYR A 147 8.44 -24.27 -11.13
N SER A 148 9.47 -24.80 -10.46
CA SER A 148 10.87 -24.65 -10.89
C SER A 148 11.07 -25.05 -12.36
N GLN A 149 10.24 -25.94 -12.90
CA GLN A 149 10.24 -26.36 -14.32
C GLN A 149 9.94 -25.21 -15.31
N LEU A 150 9.29 -24.13 -14.84
CA LEU A 150 9.05 -22.93 -15.65
C LEU A 150 10.34 -22.13 -15.91
N ASP A 151 11.45 -22.47 -15.25
CA ASP A 151 12.80 -21.98 -15.55
C ASP A 151 13.56 -22.90 -16.55
N SER A 152 12.84 -23.46 -17.52
CA SER A 152 13.43 -24.28 -18.60
C SER A 152 13.55 -23.50 -19.92
N GLU A 153 14.45 -23.91 -20.80
CA GLU A 153 14.55 -23.35 -22.16
C GLU A 153 13.23 -23.49 -22.94
N GLN A 154 12.53 -24.61 -22.76
CA GLN A 154 11.23 -24.85 -23.37
C GLN A 154 10.18 -23.83 -22.89
N ALA A 155 10.08 -23.61 -21.58
CA ALA A 155 9.15 -22.62 -21.02
C ALA A 155 9.51 -21.19 -21.47
N ARG A 156 10.80 -20.84 -21.47
CA ARG A 156 11.28 -19.53 -21.95
C ARG A 156 10.95 -19.30 -23.45
N ALA A 157 11.12 -20.32 -24.29
CA ALA A 157 10.78 -20.27 -25.71
C ALA A 157 9.25 -20.21 -25.96
N PHE A 158 8.45 -20.76 -25.06
CA PHE A 158 7.00 -20.62 -25.12
C PHE A 158 6.55 -19.20 -24.73
N PHE A 159 7.02 -18.68 -23.59
CA PHE A 159 6.60 -17.36 -23.11
C PHE A 159 7.08 -16.21 -24.01
N SER A 160 8.18 -16.37 -24.75
CA SER A 160 8.69 -15.34 -25.68
C SER A 160 7.76 -15.03 -26.85
N GLN A 161 6.73 -15.85 -27.07
CA GLN A 161 5.69 -15.64 -28.09
C GLN A 161 4.62 -14.63 -27.67
N TYR A 162 4.63 -14.22 -26.40
CA TYR A 162 3.67 -13.30 -25.81
C TYR A 162 4.33 -11.98 -25.40
N SER A 163 3.54 -10.91 -25.34
CA SER A 163 3.97 -9.59 -24.91
C SER A 163 3.07 -9.05 -23.81
N ILE A 164 3.66 -8.46 -22.77
CA ILE A 164 2.93 -7.76 -21.71
C ILE A 164 3.24 -6.26 -21.83
N ALA A 165 2.20 -5.44 -21.97
CA ALA A 165 2.29 -3.99 -21.90
C ALA A 165 1.62 -3.48 -20.63
N VAL A 166 2.27 -2.55 -19.92
CA VAL A 166 1.77 -2.01 -18.65
C VAL A 166 1.65 -0.50 -18.74
N GLY A 167 0.44 0.01 -18.50
CA GLY A 167 0.20 1.39 -18.06
C GLY A 167 -0.35 1.33 -16.64
N SER A 168 0.30 1.98 -15.68
CA SER A 168 -0.06 1.85 -14.26
C SER A 168 -0.23 3.20 -13.59
N THR A 169 -1.35 3.38 -12.88
CA THR A 169 -1.63 4.54 -12.02
C THR A 169 -2.17 4.14 -10.63
N GLY A 170 -1.84 2.92 -10.15
CA GLY A 170 -2.00 2.47 -8.74
C GLY A 170 -3.39 1.95 -8.31
N ASN A 171 -3.44 0.91 -7.44
CA ASN A 171 -4.67 0.33 -6.85
C ASN A 171 -4.42 -0.35 -5.47
N LEU A 172 -3.92 0.38 -4.47
CA LEU A 172 -3.54 -0.22 -3.17
C LEU A 172 -4.70 -0.43 -2.17
N GLY A 173 -5.72 0.45 -2.16
CA GLY A 173 -6.71 0.49 -1.07
C GLY A 173 -7.67 -0.70 -0.98
N LEU A 174 -8.02 -1.33 -2.11
CA LEU A 174 -9.09 -2.34 -2.17
C LEU A 174 -8.69 -3.68 -1.52
N SER A 175 -7.44 -4.11 -1.72
CA SER A 175 -6.95 -5.42 -1.23
C SER A 175 -6.81 -5.48 0.30
N ILE A 176 -6.50 -4.35 0.94
CA ILE A 176 -6.37 -4.25 2.39
C ILE A 176 -7.74 -4.48 3.07
N GLY A 177 -8.81 -3.87 2.54
CA GLY A 177 -10.15 -4.00 3.09
C GLY A 177 -10.68 -5.45 3.14
N ILE A 178 -10.40 -6.26 2.11
CA ILE A 178 -10.83 -7.67 2.05
C ILE A 178 -10.13 -8.50 3.13
N MET A 179 -8.81 -8.34 3.32
CA MET A 179 -8.06 -9.07 4.34
C MET A 179 -8.47 -8.62 5.75
N SER A 180 -8.69 -7.33 5.92
CA SER A 180 -9.23 -6.74 7.15
C SER A 180 -10.56 -7.40 7.54
N ALA A 181 -11.48 -7.56 6.60
CA ALA A 181 -12.76 -8.25 6.84
C ALA A 181 -12.59 -9.69 7.33
N LYS A 182 -11.63 -10.44 6.75
CA LYS A 182 -11.37 -11.84 7.13
C LYS A 182 -10.83 -11.98 8.55
N LEU A 183 -10.03 -11.01 9.00
CA LEU A 183 -9.51 -10.94 10.38
C LEU A 183 -10.54 -10.37 11.37
N GLY A 184 -11.75 -10.05 10.91
CA GLY A 184 -12.83 -9.51 11.75
C GLY A 184 -12.80 -8.00 11.93
N PHE A 185 -11.98 -7.27 11.16
CA PHE A 185 -12.03 -5.81 11.15
C PHE A 185 -13.32 -5.32 10.48
N LYS A 186 -13.90 -4.28 11.08
CA LYS A 186 -15.30 -3.91 10.86
C LYS A 186 -15.53 -2.94 9.70
N ARG A 187 -14.47 -2.52 8.98
CA ARG A 187 -14.54 -1.44 7.99
C ARG A 187 -13.55 -1.64 6.84
N LEU A 188 -13.87 -1.06 5.68
CA LEU A 188 -13.02 -1.08 4.48
C LEU A 188 -12.20 0.21 4.33
N ILE A 189 -12.87 1.37 4.24
CA ILE A 189 -12.23 2.71 4.08
C ILE A 189 -12.93 3.74 4.98
N ASP A 190 -12.18 4.29 5.93
CA ASP A 190 -12.71 5.22 6.93
C ASP A 190 -12.58 6.70 6.50
N GLY A 191 -11.67 7.03 5.58
CA GLY A 191 -11.45 8.39 5.10
C GLY A 191 -10.32 8.51 4.08
N TYR A 192 -10.16 9.74 3.58
CA TYR A 192 -9.14 10.15 2.62
C TYR A 192 -8.53 11.47 3.09
N TYR A 193 -7.27 11.69 2.77
CA TYR A 193 -6.63 12.99 2.96
C TYR A 193 -5.61 13.22 1.85
N THR A 194 -5.26 14.49 1.66
CA THR A 194 -4.17 14.91 0.78
C THR A 194 -2.96 15.30 1.62
N VAL A 195 -1.79 15.28 1.00
CA VAL A 195 -0.51 15.67 1.60
C VAL A 195 0.23 16.50 0.56
N THR A 196 0.89 17.58 0.97
CA THR A 196 1.71 18.38 0.05
C THR A 196 3.07 17.73 -0.19
N ASP A 197 3.71 18.05 -1.31
CA ASP A 197 5.08 17.57 -1.59
C ASP A 197 6.04 17.96 -0.47
N GLU A 198 5.94 19.18 0.06
CA GLU A 198 6.78 19.66 1.16
C GLU A 198 6.66 18.77 2.39
N GLU A 199 5.44 18.38 2.76
CA GLU A 199 5.22 17.47 3.88
C GLU A 199 5.81 16.07 3.59
N LEU A 200 5.68 15.56 2.36
CA LEU A 200 6.27 14.27 1.96
C LEU A 200 7.81 14.27 2.08
N TYR A 201 8.47 15.29 1.53
CA TYR A 201 9.93 15.41 1.58
C TYR A 201 10.44 15.59 3.01
N ARG A 202 9.73 16.38 3.82
CA ARG A 202 10.06 16.57 5.23
C ARG A 202 9.98 15.26 6.01
N TRP A 203 8.88 14.51 5.87
CA TRP A 203 8.74 13.22 6.55
C TRP A 203 9.78 12.21 6.08
N MET A 204 10.16 12.25 4.80
CA MET A 204 11.20 11.38 4.26
C MET A 204 12.55 11.63 4.94
N VAL A 205 12.94 12.89 5.10
CA VAL A 205 14.18 13.26 5.80
C VAL A 205 14.15 12.77 7.25
N ILE A 206 13.05 13.03 7.97
CA ILE A 206 12.91 12.62 9.38
C ILE A 206 12.96 11.08 9.51
N ALA A 207 12.24 10.37 8.64
CA ALA A 207 12.22 8.91 8.63
C ALA A 207 13.62 8.33 8.39
N HIS A 208 14.36 8.90 7.44
CA HIS A 208 15.70 8.46 7.11
C HIS A 208 16.70 8.76 8.24
N GLU A 209 16.71 10.00 8.74
CA GLU A 209 17.70 10.43 9.74
C GLU A 209 17.44 9.85 11.13
N LYS A 210 16.16 9.70 11.53
CA LYS A 210 15.81 9.27 12.89
C LYS A 210 15.46 7.79 13.01
N ASP A 211 14.67 7.26 12.10
CA ASP A 211 14.21 5.86 12.13
C ASP A 211 15.03 4.94 11.21
N GLN A 212 16.01 5.49 10.47
CA GLN A 212 16.92 4.74 9.59
C GLN A 212 16.19 3.92 8.51
N VAL A 213 15.07 4.45 8.02
CA VAL A 213 14.30 3.83 6.92
C VAL A 213 14.50 4.60 5.62
N LYS A 214 14.75 3.87 4.52
CA LYS A 214 14.89 4.44 3.18
C LYS A 214 13.57 4.34 2.42
N LEU A 215 12.89 5.47 2.27
CA LEU A 215 11.58 5.59 1.62
C LEU A 215 11.63 6.71 0.57
N GLU A 216 10.97 6.54 -0.58
CA GLU A 216 10.78 7.66 -1.52
C GLU A 216 9.65 8.58 -1.04
N PRO A 217 9.58 9.87 -1.47
CA PRO A 217 8.58 10.81 -0.95
C PRO A 217 7.13 10.30 -0.99
N SER A 218 6.74 9.62 -2.07
CA SER A 218 5.39 9.07 -2.23
C SER A 218 5.02 8.05 -1.14
N ALA A 219 6.01 7.31 -0.62
CA ALA A 219 5.83 6.30 0.41
C ALA A 219 5.60 6.87 1.81
N LEU A 220 5.76 8.19 1.98
CA LEU A 220 5.51 8.89 3.25
C LEU A 220 4.10 9.48 3.32
N ALA A 221 3.29 9.37 2.26
CA ALA A 221 1.93 9.92 2.24
C ALA A 221 1.04 9.36 3.35
N GLY A 222 1.36 8.17 3.88
CA GLY A 222 0.66 7.54 5.00
C GLY A 222 1.02 8.08 6.39
N VAL A 223 2.18 8.74 6.55
CA VAL A 223 2.72 9.17 7.85
C VAL A 223 1.83 10.19 8.56
N PRO A 224 1.32 11.26 7.89
CA PRO A 224 0.46 12.24 8.55
C PRO A 224 -0.86 11.63 9.06
N GLY A 225 -1.29 10.49 8.51
CA GLY A 225 -2.60 9.90 8.75
C GLY A 225 -2.92 9.65 10.22
N MET A 226 -1.93 9.30 11.05
CA MET A 226 -2.11 9.17 12.50
C MET A 226 -2.59 10.49 13.12
N ALA A 227 -1.91 11.60 12.81
CA ALA A 227 -2.30 12.92 13.29
C ALA A 227 -3.65 13.35 12.69
N ARG A 228 -3.93 13.08 11.41
CA ARG A 228 -5.23 13.41 10.79
C ARG A 228 -6.40 12.74 11.52
N VAL A 229 -6.23 11.48 11.90
CA VAL A 229 -7.25 10.71 12.62
C VAL A 229 -7.41 11.24 14.05
N LEU A 230 -6.32 11.42 14.78
CA LEU A 230 -6.36 11.80 16.20
C LEU A 230 -6.79 13.27 16.40
N ASN A 231 -6.54 14.14 15.42
CA ASN A 231 -7.00 15.53 15.42
C ASN A 231 -8.42 15.71 14.86
N SER A 232 -9.21 14.64 14.72
CA SER A 232 -10.59 14.71 14.25
C SER A 232 -11.59 14.28 15.32
N PRO A 233 -11.99 15.20 16.24
CA PRO A 233 -12.95 14.90 17.29
C PRO A 233 -14.28 14.35 16.75
N GLU A 234 -14.78 14.89 15.62
CA GLU A 234 -16.02 14.44 14.99
C GLU A 234 -15.93 12.98 14.52
N TYR A 235 -14.80 12.59 13.90
CA TYR A 235 -14.57 11.22 13.48
C TYR A 235 -14.45 10.30 14.70
N LEU A 236 -13.61 10.65 15.68
CA LEU A 236 -13.39 9.85 16.88
C LEU A 236 -14.69 9.65 17.66
N GLN A 237 -15.50 10.70 17.81
CA GLN A 237 -16.81 10.64 18.47
C GLN A 237 -17.79 9.75 17.69
N ARG A 238 -17.87 9.90 16.37
CA ARG A 238 -18.73 9.05 15.51
C ARG A 238 -18.33 7.57 15.61
N MET A 239 -17.03 7.30 15.70
CA MET A 239 -16.50 5.95 15.83
C MET A 239 -16.63 5.38 17.24
N GLY A 240 -16.83 6.23 18.25
CA GLY A 240 -17.01 5.83 19.64
C GLY A 240 -15.75 5.24 20.27
N PHE A 241 -14.55 5.67 19.84
CA PHE A 241 -13.30 5.19 20.42
C PHE A 241 -13.10 5.74 21.84
N THR A 242 -12.75 4.85 22.78
CA THR A 242 -12.36 5.27 24.13
C THR A 242 -10.88 5.66 24.19
N GLN A 243 -10.49 6.47 25.19
CA GLN A 243 -9.08 6.82 25.41
C GLN A 243 -8.18 5.57 25.52
N ALA A 244 -8.61 4.57 26.30
CA ALA A 244 -7.88 3.31 26.43
C ALA A 244 -7.74 2.56 25.10
N GLN A 245 -8.72 2.66 24.19
CA GLN A 245 -8.60 2.07 22.85
C GLN A 245 -7.59 2.82 21.98
N LEU A 246 -7.53 4.14 22.08
CA LEU A 246 -6.57 4.97 21.35
C LEU A 246 -5.13 4.73 21.85
N GLU A 247 -4.94 4.59 23.17
CA GLU A 247 -3.65 4.26 23.78
C GLU A 247 -3.12 2.88 23.36
N ASN A 248 -4.02 1.94 23.06
CA ASN A 248 -3.69 0.60 22.57
C ASN A 248 -3.77 0.48 21.04
N ALA A 249 -3.99 1.59 20.33
CA ALA A 249 -4.11 1.56 18.87
C ALA A 249 -2.77 1.22 18.21
N THR A 250 -2.85 0.59 17.04
CA THR A 250 -1.70 0.43 16.14
C THR A 250 -1.96 1.24 14.88
N HIS A 251 -1.15 2.26 14.66
CA HIS A 251 -1.12 3.03 13.44
C HIS A 251 -0.10 2.39 12.50
N LEU A 252 -0.56 1.90 11.36
CA LEU A 252 0.29 1.25 10.36
C LEU A 252 0.43 2.14 9.13
N VAL A 253 1.61 2.73 8.96
CA VAL A 253 2.03 3.40 7.73
C VAL A 253 2.45 2.35 6.72
N TRP A 254 1.98 2.50 5.48
CA TRP A 254 2.34 1.59 4.39
C TRP A 254 3.39 2.24 3.49
N GLY A 255 4.66 1.85 3.64
CA GLY A 255 5.76 2.37 2.83
C GLY A 255 5.77 1.67 1.48
N THR A 256 5.43 2.37 0.41
CA THR A 256 5.10 1.76 -0.90
C THR A 256 6.26 1.66 -1.88
N GLY A 257 7.42 2.28 -1.59
CA GLY A 257 8.58 2.32 -2.47
C GLY A 257 9.80 2.95 -1.77
N GLY A 258 11.02 2.59 -2.20
CA GLY A 258 12.22 3.32 -1.77
C GLY A 258 13.55 2.58 -1.86
N SER A 259 13.61 1.28 -1.59
CA SER A 259 14.91 0.58 -1.45
C SER A 259 15.75 0.58 -2.73
N MET A 260 15.07 0.55 -3.89
CA MET A 260 15.68 0.51 -5.21
C MET A 260 15.96 1.91 -5.79
N VAL A 261 15.65 2.99 -5.07
CA VAL A 261 16.01 4.35 -5.50
C VAL A 261 17.54 4.47 -5.48
N PRO A 262 18.18 4.80 -6.62
CA PRO A 262 19.62 4.97 -6.68
C PRO A 262 20.11 6.00 -5.68
N GLU A 263 21.30 5.80 -5.13
CA GLU A 263 21.80 6.64 -4.04
C GLU A 263 21.91 8.13 -4.42
N VAL A 264 22.28 8.42 -5.66
CA VAL A 264 22.35 9.79 -6.19
C VAL A 264 20.97 10.47 -6.19
N GLU A 265 19.93 9.75 -6.62
CA GLU A 265 18.56 10.26 -6.64
C GLU A 265 18.00 10.41 -5.22
N PHE A 266 18.29 9.45 -4.35
CA PHE A 266 17.88 9.50 -2.95
C PHE A 266 18.54 10.68 -2.21
N GLN A 267 19.83 10.92 -2.46
CA GLN A 267 20.53 12.08 -1.92
C GLN A 267 19.92 13.40 -2.40
N ALA A 268 19.56 13.49 -3.69
CA ALA A 268 18.85 14.66 -4.22
C ALA A 268 17.50 14.89 -3.52
N TYR A 269 16.77 13.81 -3.19
CA TYR A 269 15.55 13.93 -2.38
C TYR A 269 15.82 14.44 -0.98
N LEU A 270 16.85 13.92 -0.29
CA LEU A 270 17.24 14.37 1.05
C LEU A 270 17.63 15.84 1.05
N ASP A 271 18.44 16.27 0.08
CA ASP A 271 18.87 17.66 -0.05
C ASP A 271 17.67 18.57 -0.30
N LYS A 272 16.73 18.16 -1.17
CA LYS A 272 15.48 18.91 -1.36
C LYS A 272 14.71 19.02 -0.05
N GLY A 273 14.50 17.91 0.68
CA GLY A 273 13.72 17.92 1.92
C GLY A 273 14.35 18.71 3.07
N ARG A 274 15.69 18.78 3.14
CA ARG A 274 16.41 19.61 4.13
C ARG A 274 16.35 21.11 3.84
N ASN A 275 16.04 21.47 2.59
CA ASN A 275 15.99 22.86 2.13
C ASN A 275 14.56 23.45 2.08
N LEU A 276 13.54 22.65 2.44
CA LEU A 276 12.15 23.07 2.58
C LEU A 276 11.83 23.44 4.03
#